data_AF-A0A395IP07-F1
#
_entry.id   AF-A0A395IP07-F1
#
_cell.length_a   1.000
_cell.length_b   1.000
_cell.length_c   1.000
_cell.angle_alpha   90.00
_cell.angle_beta   90.00
_cell.angle_gamma   90.00
#
_symmetry.space_group_name_H-M   'P 1'
#
loop_
_entity.id
_entity.type
_entity.pdbx_description
1 polymer ?
#
loop_
_entity_poly.entity_id
_entity_poly.type
_entity_poly.pdbx_seq_one_letter_code
_entity_poly.pdbx_strand_id
1 'polypeptide(L)'
;MVVNDGATHMTDSSEMAFKNATQQAFRKAFKEAPNEFQGNIVGLLNKRNAIISDTEIGPEDFTLTADCSLNAMFGFSSQLRAATQGKGEFGMEFSHYAPAPGQLQKELIRQLREGTS
;
A
#
# COMPACT_ATOMS: atom_id res chain seq x y z
N MET A 1 31.07 -39.75 -3.02
CA MET A 1 30.76 -39.83 -1.58
C MET A 1 29.61 -38.87 -1.34
N VAL A 2 28.41 -39.41 -1.11
CA VAL A 2 27.20 -38.66 -0.79
C VAL A 2 27.30 -38.23 0.68
N VAL A 3 27.04 -36.96 0.98
CA VAL A 3 26.92 -36.46 2.35
C VAL A 3 25.44 -36.17 2.62
N ASN A 4 24.86 -36.99 3.51
CA ASN A 4 23.50 -36.90 4.03
C ASN A 4 23.54 -36.29 5.45
N ASP A 5 22.72 -35.27 5.63
CA ASP A 5 22.12 -34.75 6.88
C ASP A 5 22.98 -33.99 7.92
N GLY A 6 22.36 -32.94 8.47
CA GLY A 6 22.85 -32.04 9.51
C GLY A 6 21.82 -30.93 9.82
N ALA A 7 20.98 -31.16 10.84
CA ALA A 7 19.86 -30.31 11.23
C ALA A 7 20.26 -29.01 11.99
N THR A 8 19.65 -27.90 11.54
CA THR A 8 19.25 -26.64 12.20
C THR A 8 20.23 -25.71 12.97
N HIS A 9 20.30 -24.48 12.44
CA HIS A 9 19.97 -23.15 13.01
C HIS A 9 20.92 -22.43 13.98
N MET A 10 21.58 -21.37 13.48
CA MET A 10 21.85 -20.12 14.22
C MET A 10 21.77 -18.93 13.25
N THR A 11 20.63 -18.24 13.31
CA THR A 11 20.40 -16.84 12.90
C THR A 11 20.54 -16.48 11.42
N ASP A 12 19.50 -16.79 10.63
CA ASP A 12 19.24 -16.15 9.32
C ASP A 12 18.73 -14.69 9.44
N SER A 13 19.21 -13.95 10.44
CA SER A 13 18.92 -12.53 10.59
C SER A 13 19.88 -11.71 9.72
N SER A 14 19.63 -11.72 8.41
CA SER A 14 20.23 -10.68 7.55
C SER A 14 19.60 -9.33 7.88
N GLU A 15 20.35 -8.24 7.75
CA GLU A 15 19.81 -6.88 7.94
C GLU A 15 18.59 -6.62 7.04
N MET A 16 18.53 -7.30 5.88
CA MET A 16 17.39 -7.30 4.98
C MET A 16 16.16 -8.01 5.58
N ALA A 17 16.34 -9.13 6.29
CA ALA A 17 15.29 -9.81 7.04
C ALA A 17 14.79 -8.94 8.21
N PHE A 18 15.68 -8.22 8.91
CA PHE A 18 15.29 -7.27 9.95
C PHE A 18 14.53 -6.07 9.36
N LYS A 19 15.00 -5.47 8.27
CA LYS A 19 14.28 -4.39 7.56
C LYS A 19 12.90 -4.84 7.10
N ASN A 20 12.81 -6.01 6.48
CA ASN A 20 11.55 -6.56 5.99
C ASN A 20 10.62 -6.91 7.15
N ALA A 21 11.13 -7.50 8.24
CA ALA A 21 10.34 -7.81 9.43
C ALA A 21 9.85 -6.54 10.14
N THR A 22 10.69 -5.49 10.26
CA THR A 22 10.26 -4.20 10.82
C THR A 22 9.25 -3.52 9.91
N GLN A 23 9.43 -3.58 8.59
CA GLN A 23 8.46 -3.06 7.62
C GLN A 23 7.14 -3.83 7.69
N GLN A 24 7.16 -5.16 7.79
CA GLN A 24 5.97 -5.97 7.96
C GLN A 24 5.30 -5.73 9.30
N ALA A 25 6.05 -5.59 10.39
CA ALA A 25 5.53 -5.29 11.72
C ALA A 25 4.86 -3.90 11.75
N PHE A 26 5.47 -2.88 11.12
CA PHE A 26 4.80 -1.58 10.93
C PHE A 26 3.58 -1.69 10.01
N ARG A 27 3.66 -2.45 8.92
CA ARG A 27 2.48 -2.63 8.04
C ARG A 27 1.32 -3.30 8.76
N LYS A 28 1.61 -4.22 9.68
CA LYS A 28 0.60 -4.96 10.44
C LYS A 28 0.05 -4.17 11.62
N ALA A 29 0.81 -3.21 12.16
CA ALA A 29 0.38 -2.40 13.31
C ALA A 29 -0.42 -1.13 12.93
N PHE A 30 -0.42 -0.69 11.67
CA PHE A 30 -0.86 0.66 11.27
C PHE A 30 -1.86 0.69 10.09
N LYS A 31 -2.68 -0.36 9.88
CA LYS A 31 -3.56 -0.50 8.70
C LYS A 31 -5.05 -0.71 8.98
N GLU A 32 -5.45 -0.66 10.24
CA GLU A 32 -6.82 -0.96 10.63
C GLU A 32 -7.69 0.30 10.59
N ALA A 33 -8.93 0.13 10.12
CA ALA A 33 -9.97 1.14 10.23
C ALA A 33 -11.26 0.46 10.73
N PRO A 34 -12.11 1.15 11.52
CA PRO A 34 -13.35 0.56 12.02
C PRO A 34 -14.31 0.15 10.89
N ASN A 35 -15.03 -0.96 11.06
CA ASN A 35 -15.95 -1.54 10.08
C ASN A 35 -17.01 -0.55 9.54
N GLU A 36 -17.45 0.40 10.38
CA GLU A 36 -18.41 1.44 10.00
C GLU A 36 -17.94 2.34 8.83
N PHE A 37 -16.63 2.44 8.58
CA PHE A 37 -16.07 3.30 7.53
C PHE A 37 -15.69 2.57 6.24
N GLN A 38 -15.89 1.25 6.16
CA GLN A 38 -15.46 0.42 5.03
C GLN A 38 -15.94 0.97 3.68
N GLY A 39 -17.23 1.32 3.58
CA GLY A 39 -17.81 1.86 2.35
C GLY A 39 -17.19 3.20 1.92
N ASN A 40 -16.87 4.07 2.88
CA ASN A 40 -16.22 5.35 2.60
C ASN A 40 -14.80 5.15 2.07
N ILE A 41 -14.05 4.20 2.63
CA ILE A 41 -12.69 3.90 2.19
C ILE A 41 -12.66 3.27 0.80
N VAL A 42 -13.55 2.30 0.54
CA VAL A 42 -13.70 1.71 -0.80
C VAL A 42 -14.04 2.80 -1.83
N GLY A 43 -14.92 3.74 -1.48
CA GLY A 43 -15.24 4.89 -2.33
C GLY A 43 -14.03 5.80 -2.61
N LEU A 44 -13.18 6.06 -1.61
CA LEU A 44 -11.95 6.83 -1.78
C LEU A 44 -10.93 6.13 -2.69
N LEU A 45 -10.75 4.82 -2.53
CA LEU A 45 -9.86 4.00 -3.35
C LEU A 45 -10.33 3.97 -4.82
N ASN A 46 -11.63 3.80 -5.05
CA ASN A 46 -12.21 3.85 -6.39
C ASN A 46 -12.00 5.21 -7.08
N LYS A 47 -12.16 6.33 -6.36
CA LYS A 47 -11.88 7.67 -6.90
C LYS A 47 -10.42 7.85 -7.34
N ARG A 48 -9.51 7.05 -6.78
CA ARG A 48 -8.07 7.09 -7.08
C ARG A 48 -7.67 6.02 -8.10
N ASN A 49 -8.63 5.32 -8.71
CA ASN A 49 -8.41 4.20 -9.62
C ASN A 49 -7.51 3.12 -8.98
N ALA A 50 -7.64 2.90 -7.68
CA ALA A 50 -6.95 1.83 -7.00
C ALA A 50 -7.62 0.49 -7.32
N ILE A 51 -6.81 -0.56 -7.41
CA ILE A 51 -7.25 -1.94 -7.61
C ILE A 51 -7.19 -2.61 -6.24
N ILE A 52 -8.34 -2.96 -5.69
CA ILE A 52 -8.42 -3.67 -4.40
C ILE A 52 -8.04 -5.12 -4.64
N SER A 53 -6.96 -5.56 -3.99
CA SER A 53 -6.44 -6.92 -4.10
C SER A 53 -7.04 -7.83 -3.04
N ASP A 54 -7.25 -7.29 -1.83
CA ASP A 54 -7.79 -8.07 -0.71
C ASP A 54 -8.52 -7.20 0.32
N THR A 55 -9.46 -7.82 1.03
CA THR A 55 -10.24 -7.19 2.11
C THR A 55 -10.43 -8.18 3.25
N GLU A 56 -9.78 -7.92 4.37
CA GLU A 56 -9.94 -8.69 5.61
C GLU A 56 -10.88 -7.93 6.55
N ILE A 57 -11.99 -8.55 6.94
CA ILE A 57 -12.98 -7.95 7.84
C ILE A 57 -12.91 -8.68 9.18
N GLY A 58 -12.45 -7.97 10.21
CA GLY A 58 -12.45 -8.38 11.60
C GLY A 58 -13.76 -8.03 12.33
N PRO A 59 -13.86 -8.32 13.63
CA PRO A 59 -15.06 -8.03 14.41
C PRO A 59 -15.35 -6.53 14.56
N GLU A 60 -14.31 -5.72 14.77
CA GLU A 60 -14.41 -4.27 15.05
C GLU A 60 -13.79 -3.43 13.92
N ASP A 61 -12.84 -4.00 13.20
CA ASP A 61 -11.99 -3.36 12.21
C ASP A 61 -11.94 -4.13 10.90
N PHE A 62 -11.41 -3.48 9.87
CA PHE A 62 -11.07 -4.11 8.61
C PHE A 62 -9.73 -3.60 8.10
N THR A 63 -9.07 -4.45 7.30
CA THR A 63 -7.86 -4.11 6.57
C THR A 63 -8.11 -4.25 5.07
N LEU A 64 -7.80 -3.19 4.31
CA LEU A 64 -7.86 -3.18 2.85
C LEU A 64 -6.45 -3.17 2.25
N THR A 65 -6.19 -4.10 1.34
CA THR A 65 -4.97 -4.11 0.52
C THR A 65 -5.33 -3.73 -0.91
N ALA A 66 -4.71 -2.67 -1.42
CA ALA A 66 -4.97 -2.17 -2.77
C ALA A 66 -3.69 -1.64 -3.43
N ASP A 67 -3.58 -1.88 -4.72
CA ASP A 67 -2.57 -1.27 -5.58
C ASP A 67 -3.10 0.05 -6.14
N CYS A 68 -2.31 1.11 -6.02
CA CYS A 68 -2.69 2.43 -6.52
C CYS A 68 -1.49 3.14 -7.15
N SER A 69 -1.78 4.03 -8.10
CA SER A 69 -0.74 4.89 -8.66
C SER A 69 -0.23 5.85 -7.60
N LEU A 70 1.10 5.95 -7.41
CA LEU A 70 1.70 6.88 -6.44
C LEU A 70 1.27 8.34 -6.66
N ASN A 71 1.12 8.76 -7.92
CA ASN A 71 0.57 10.08 -8.28
C ASN A 71 -0.84 10.30 -7.69
N ALA A 72 -1.64 9.25 -7.64
CA ALA A 72 -2.97 9.27 -7.07
C ALA A 72 -2.97 9.07 -5.54
N MET A 73 -1.84 9.16 -4.82
CA MET A 73 -1.79 9.07 -3.35
C MET A 73 -1.46 10.39 -2.64
N PHE A 74 -1.12 11.43 -3.38
CA PHE A 74 -0.99 12.77 -2.80
C PHE A 74 -2.30 13.20 -2.11
N GLY A 75 -2.17 13.70 -0.89
CA GLY A 75 -3.29 14.11 -0.03
C GLY A 75 -4.18 12.97 0.50
N PHE A 76 -3.79 11.70 0.31
CA PHE A 76 -4.59 10.57 0.79
C PHE A 76 -4.74 10.56 2.32
N SER A 77 -3.67 10.87 3.06
CA SER A 77 -3.70 10.93 4.53
C SER A 77 -4.79 11.85 5.09
N SER A 78 -4.94 13.05 4.52
CA SER A 78 -5.97 14.01 4.93
C SER A 78 -7.37 13.52 4.60
N GLN A 79 -7.56 12.90 3.43
CA GLN A 79 -8.86 12.35 3.03
C GLN A 79 -9.25 11.12 3.85
N LEU A 80 -8.28 10.25 4.17
CA LEU A 80 -8.48 9.09 5.01
C LEU A 80 -8.96 9.51 6.41
N ARG A 81 -8.27 10.47 7.03
CA ARG A 81 -8.69 11.01 8.33
C ARG A 81 -10.09 11.61 8.28
N ALA A 82 -10.41 12.37 7.23
CA ALA A 82 -11.76 12.93 7.09
C ALA A 82 -12.84 11.83 6.94
N ALA A 83 -12.56 10.77 6.18
CA ALA A 83 -13.50 9.68 5.93
C ALA A 83 -13.69 8.71 7.11
N THR A 84 -12.71 8.63 8.01
CA THR A 84 -12.69 7.73 9.18
C THR A 84 -12.83 8.47 10.50
N GLN A 85 -13.13 9.77 10.46
CA GLN A 85 -13.14 10.64 11.64
C GLN A 85 -11.84 10.57 12.45
N GLY A 86 -10.71 10.35 11.77
CA GLY A 86 -9.37 10.24 12.35
C GLY A 86 -9.03 8.87 12.92
N LYS A 87 -9.91 7.88 12.83
CA LYS A 87 -9.70 6.53 13.41
C LYS A 87 -9.00 5.53 12.49
N GLY A 88 -8.85 5.85 11.20
CA GLY A 88 -8.21 4.96 10.23
C GLY A 88 -6.76 5.35 9.95
N GLU A 89 -5.93 4.32 9.77
CA GLU A 89 -4.51 4.46 9.43
C GLU A 89 -4.18 3.75 8.11
N PHE A 90 -3.05 4.12 7.51
CA PHE A 90 -2.60 3.49 6.26
C PHE A 90 -1.08 3.44 6.18
N GLY A 91 -0.60 2.40 5.50
CA GLY A 91 0.81 2.26 5.10
C GLY A 91 0.90 1.93 3.62
N MET A 92 1.90 2.51 2.95
CA MET A 92 2.19 2.25 1.54
C MET A 92 3.61 1.73 1.37
N GLU A 93 3.81 0.86 0.39
CA GLU A 93 5.14 0.47 -0.09
C GLU A 93 5.17 0.55 -1.61
N PHE A 94 6.38 0.68 -2.16
CA PHE A 94 6.56 0.50 -3.60
C PHE A 94 6.30 -0.96 -3.97
N SER A 95 5.33 -1.20 -4.84
CA SER A 95 4.96 -2.51 -5.36
C SER A 95 5.71 -2.80 -6.68
N HIS A 96 5.35 -2.10 -7.76
CA HIS A 96 5.95 -2.25 -9.09
C HIS A 96 5.70 -1.03 -9.98
N TYR A 97 6.35 -0.99 -11.14
CA TYR A 97 6.02 -0.05 -12.21
C TYR A 97 4.93 -0.61 -13.10
N ALA A 98 3.92 0.21 -13.40
CA ALA A 98 2.84 -0.13 -14.31
C ALA A 98 2.70 0.97 -15.38
N PRO A 99 2.22 0.64 -16.59
CA PRO A 99 1.95 1.65 -17.62
C PRO A 99 0.91 2.65 -17.10
N ALA A 100 1.23 3.94 -17.20
CA ALA A 100 0.31 4.98 -16.78
C ALA A 100 -0.97 4.95 -17.62
N PRO A 101 -2.15 5.29 -17.07
CA PRO A 101 -3.38 5.42 -17.83
C PRO A 101 -3.21 6.39 -19.01
N GLY A 102 -3.82 6.10 -20.16
CA GLY A 102 -3.59 6.87 -21.40
C GLY A 102 -3.89 8.36 -21.29
N GLN A 103 -4.85 8.76 -20.45
CA GLN A 103 -5.11 10.19 -20.16
C GLN A 103 -3.95 10.84 -19.40
N LEU A 104 -3.41 10.15 -18.39
CA LEU A 104 -2.27 10.64 -17.62
C LEU A 104 -1.00 10.71 -18.48
N GLN A 105 -0.78 9.75 -19.38
CA GLN A 105 0.33 9.79 -20.32
C GLN A 105 0.29 11.06 -21.19
N LYS A 106 -0.87 11.39 -21.76
CA LYS A 106 -1.04 12.59 -22.60
C LYS A 106 -0.76 13.88 -21.83
N GLU A 107 -1.26 13.97 -20.60
CA GLU A 107 -1.03 15.14 -19.73
C GLU A 107 0.45 15.29 -19.38
N LEU A 108 1.13 14.20 -18.99
CA LEU A 108 2.55 14.23 -18.67
C LEU A 108 3.41 14.62 -19.88
N ILE A 109 3.08 14.11 -21.08
CA ILE A 109 3.76 14.50 -22.32
C ILE A 109 3.55 15.99 -22.62
N ARG A 110 2.36 16.54 -22.35
CA ARG A 110 2.09 17.98 -22.51
C ARG A 110 2.93 18.81 -21.53
N GLN A 111 2.92 18.46 -20.24
CA GLN A 111 3.67 19.18 -19.21
C GLN A 111 5.19 19.17 -19.48
N LEU A 112 5.73 18.04 -19.94
CA LEU A 112 7.14 17.96 -20.32
C LEU A 112 7.48 18.88 -21.50
N ARG A 113 6.57 19.03 -22.47
CA ARG A 113 6.76 19.94 -23.61
C ARG A 113 6.70 21.41 -23.21
N GLU A 114 5.82 21.76 -22.26
CA GLU A 114 5.64 23.13 -21.77
C GLU A 114 6.74 23.56 -20.78
N GLY A 115 7.25 22.66 -19.94
CA GLY A 115 8.30 22.96 -18.95
C GLY A 115 9.73 22.99 -19.50
N THR A 116 9.92 22.67 -20.79
CA THR A 116 11.23 22.76 -21.48
C THR A 116 11.33 24.03 -22.35
N SER A 117 10.38 24.96 -22.20
CA SER A 117 10.40 26.31 -22.81
C SER A 117 10.62 27.37 -21.73
#